data_AF-A0A5A5TJX9-F1
#
_entry.id   AF-A0A5A5TJX9-F1
#
_cell.length_a   1.000
_cell.length_b   1.000
_cell.length_c   1.000
_cell.angle_alpha   90.00
_cell.angle_beta   90.00
_cell.angle_gamma   90.00
#
_symmetry.space_group_name_H-M   'P 1'
#
loop_
_entity.id
_entity.type
_entity.pdbx_description
1 polymer ?
#
loop_
_entity_poly.entity_id
_entity_poly.type
_entity_poly.pdbx_seq_one_letter_code
_entity_poly.pdbx_strand_id
1 'polypeptide(L)'
;MFLIVGNAIRMDCEWTKIYERLVPLKCSYDERTRTYKGKLKVIGRIAGQMISLIYALLKKDWEALAATPPGKEPPEPTIYDPVLHHSHREGGYRSQKPREHRGRIIQLPQPQR
;
A
#
# COMPACT_ATOMS: atom_id res chain seq x y z
N MET A 1 15.20 -0.24 -4.33
CA MET A 1 14.24 -0.83 -3.37
C MET A 1 14.82 -1.95 -2.51
N PHE A 2 15.56 -2.92 -3.07
CA PHE A 2 16.15 -4.03 -2.28
C PHE A 2 17.01 -3.57 -1.09
N LEU A 3 17.89 -2.58 -1.28
CA LEU A 3 18.72 -2.02 -0.21
C LEU A 3 17.90 -1.26 0.85
N ILE A 4 16.87 -0.53 0.43
CA ILE A 4 15.95 0.19 1.33
C ILE A 4 15.23 -0.80 2.24
N VAL A 5 14.67 -1.87 1.67
CA VAL A 5 14.01 -2.93 2.44
C VAL A 5 15.01 -3.63 3.34
N GLY A 6 16.20 -3.96 2.82
CA GLY A 6 17.27 -4.60 3.60
C GLY A 6 17.71 -3.76 4.81
N ASN A 7 17.72 -2.43 4.69
CA ASN A 7 17.97 -1.55 5.82
C ASN A 7 16.74 -1.47 6.76
N ALA A 8 15.54 -1.31 6.21
CA ALA A 8 14.31 -1.16 6.98
C ALA A 8 14.00 -2.38 7.85
N ILE A 9 14.25 -3.60 7.38
CA ILE A 9 14.07 -4.84 8.18
C ILE A 9 15.12 -5.03 9.26
N ARG A 10 16.14 -4.16 9.32
CA ARG A 10 17.16 -4.11 10.38
C ARG A 10 16.91 -2.98 11.37
N MET A 11 16.05 -2.03 11.02
CA MET A 11 15.61 -0.98 11.92
C MET A 11 14.46 -1.55 12.76
N ASP A 12 14.48 -1.39 14.08
CA ASP A 12 13.39 -1.88 14.94
C ASP A 12 12.09 -1.13 14.64
N CYS A 13 11.28 -1.69 13.72
CA CYS A 13 10.11 -1.05 13.15
C CYS A 13 9.12 -2.08 12.61
N GLU A 14 7.97 -1.63 12.11
CA GLU A 14 6.90 -2.50 11.59
C GLU A 14 7.36 -3.42 10.45
N TRP A 15 8.32 -3.00 9.63
CA TRP A 15 8.85 -3.82 8.54
C TRP A 15 9.65 -5.02 9.04
N THR A 16 10.34 -4.88 10.17
CA THR A 16 11.08 -5.95 10.84
C THR A 16 10.12 -7.01 11.37
N LYS A 17 9.04 -6.60 12.06
CA LYS A 17 7.99 -7.51 12.54
C LYS A 17 7.35 -8.30 11.38
N ILE A 18 7.08 -7.62 10.25
CA ILE A 18 6.54 -8.26 9.05
C ILE A 18 7.53 -9.29 8.49
N TYR A 19 8.81 -8.93 8.41
CA TYR A 19 9.87 -9.82 7.92
C TYR A 19 10.01 -11.06 8.79
N GLU A 20 10.16 -10.90 10.11
CA GLU A 20 10.31 -11.98 11.07
C GLU A 20 9.12 -12.94 11.05
N ARG A 21 7.90 -12.42 10.88
CA ARG A 21 6.71 -13.25 10.73
C ARG A 21 6.70 -14.00 9.39
N LEU A 22 7.11 -13.36 8.30
CA LEU A 22 7.02 -13.94 6.95
C LEU A 22 8.10 -14.97 6.64
N VAL A 23 9.30 -14.84 7.22
CA VAL A 23 10.40 -15.78 7.03
C VAL A 23 9.99 -17.24 7.35
N PRO A 24 9.50 -17.59 8.54
CA PRO A 24 9.11 -18.96 8.84
C PRO A 24 7.90 -19.44 8.03
N LEU A 25 7.02 -18.53 7.59
CA LEU A 25 5.83 -18.87 6.80
C LEU A 25 6.12 -19.11 5.31
N LYS A 26 7.19 -18.53 4.76
CA LYS A 26 7.46 -18.50 3.32
C LYS A 26 8.81 -19.08 2.92
N CYS A 27 9.70 -19.31 3.87
CA CYS A 27 11.03 -19.87 3.62
C CYS A 27 11.12 -21.29 4.14
N SER A 28 11.92 -22.12 3.46
CA SER A 28 12.26 -23.45 3.96
C SER A 28 13.43 -23.34 4.92
N TYR A 29 13.29 -23.96 6.10
CA TYR A 29 14.39 -24.05 7.05
C TYR A 29 15.37 -25.13 6.60
N ASP A 30 16.64 -24.79 6.50
CA ASP A 30 17.72 -25.73 6.18
C ASP A 30 18.41 -26.14 7.49
N GLU A 31 18.19 -27.37 7.93
CA GLU A 31 18.76 -27.87 9.19
C GLU A 31 20.28 -27.99 9.16
N ARG A 32 20.88 -28.26 8.00
CA ARG A 32 22.34 -28.41 7.84
C ARG A 32 23.05 -27.09 8.08
N THR A 33 22.48 -26.00 7.59
CA THR A 33 23.06 -24.65 7.72
C THR A 33 22.45 -23.82 8.84
N ARG A 34 21.38 -24.32 9.49
CA ARG A 34 20.57 -23.60 10.49
C ARG A 34 20.08 -22.24 9.99
N THR A 35 19.75 -22.15 8.70
CA THR A 35 19.28 -20.90 8.09
C THR A 35 18.04 -21.10 7.22
N TYR A 36 17.22 -20.06 7.12
CA TYR A 36 16.09 -20.04 6.19
C TYR A 36 16.56 -19.74 4.75
N LYS A 37 16.17 -20.61 3.81
CA LYS A 37 16.36 -20.43 2.36
C LYS A 37 15.14 -19.79 1.72
N GLY A 38 15.37 -18.86 0.79
CA GLY A 38 14.30 -18.14 0.08
C GLY A 38 13.94 -16.77 0.67
N LYS A 39 14.77 -16.21 1.57
CA LYS A 39 14.58 -14.87 2.16
C LYS A 39 14.41 -13.77 1.12
N LEU A 40 15.01 -13.92 -0.06
CA LEU A 40 14.85 -12.98 -1.18
C LEU A 40 13.38 -12.81 -1.61
N LYS A 41 12.57 -13.88 -1.55
CA LYS A 41 11.14 -13.83 -1.87
C LYS A 41 10.38 -12.97 -0.86
N VAL A 42 10.73 -13.08 0.42
CA VAL A 42 10.16 -12.25 1.49
C VAL A 42 10.54 -10.78 1.30
N ILE A 43 11.81 -10.50 1.01
CA ILE A 43 12.29 -9.15 0.71
C ILE A 43 11.53 -8.57 -0.50
N GLY A 44 11.36 -9.33 -1.58
CA GLY A 44 10.59 -8.92 -2.75
C GLY A 44 9.13 -8.60 -2.43
N ARG A 45 8.50 -9.39 -1.56
CA ARG A 45 7.13 -9.11 -1.08
C ARG A 45 7.05 -7.79 -0.30
N ILE A 46 7.97 -7.57 0.63
CA ILE A 46 8.02 -6.32 1.41
C ILE A 46 8.33 -5.12 0.49
N ALA A 47 9.22 -5.29 -0.48
CA ALA A 47 9.50 -4.27 -1.49
C ALA A 47 8.23 -3.87 -2.25
N GLY A 48 7.43 -4.84 -2.69
CA GLY A 48 6.14 -4.58 -3.37
C GLY A 48 5.16 -3.80 -2.49
N GLN A 49 5.11 -4.12 -1.19
CA GLN A 49 4.27 -3.39 -0.23
C GLN A 49 4.74 -1.94 -0.04
N MET A 50 6.05 -1.72 0.12
CA MET A 50 6.62 -0.37 0.22
C MET A 50 6.38 0.45 -1.06
N ILE A 51 6.62 -0.12 -2.24
CA ILE A 51 6.38 0.56 -3.52
C ILE A 51 4.91 0.97 -3.64
N SER A 52 3.99 0.08 -3.29
CA SER A 52 2.55 0.36 -3.35
C SER A 52 2.16 1.51 -2.43
N LEU A 53 2.74 1.56 -1.22
CA LEU A 53 2.51 2.63 -0.26
C LEU A 53 3.08 3.97 -0.74
N ILE A 54 4.32 3.97 -1.25
CA ILE A 54 4.96 5.17 -1.82
C ILE A 54 4.13 5.70 -3.00
N TYR A 55 3.72 4.81 -3.91
CA TYR A 55 2.89 5.19 -5.04
C TYR A 55 1.54 5.79 -4.60
N ALA A 56 0.88 5.19 -3.61
CA ALA A 56 -0.40 5.68 -3.10
C ALA A 56 -0.27 7.10 -2.50
N LEU A 57 0.80 7.35 -1.74
CA LEU A 57 1.09 8.67 -1.17
C LEU A 57 1.37 9.70 -2.26
N LEU A 58 2.31 9.41 -3.18
CA LEU A 58 2.65 10.30 -4.29
C LEU A 58 1.44 10.61 -5.19
N LYS A 59 0.60 9.61 -5.44
CA LYS A 59 -0.62 9.80 -6.22
C LYS A 59 -1.60 10.72 -5.51
N LYS A 60 -1.78 10.55 -4.20
CA LYS A 60 -2.65 11.42 -3.40
C LYS A 60 -2.16 12.87 -3.43
N ASP A 61 -0.85 13.07 -3.27
CA ASP A 61 -0.24 14.40 -3.32
C ASP A 61 -0.40 15.02 -4.70
N TRP A 62 -0.19 14.24 -5.76
CA TRP A 62 -0.44 14.70 -7.13
C TRP A 62 -1.91 15.07 -7.37
N GLU A 63 -2.85 14.27 -6.89
CA GLU A 63 -4.30 14.57 -6.99
C GLU A 63 -4.64 15.87 -6.22
N ALA A 64 -4.05 16.10 -5.05
CA ALA A 64 -4.25 17.32 -4.28
C ALA A 64 -3.68 18.57 -4.97
N LEU A 65 -2.47 18.46 -5.54
CA LEU A 65 -1.84 19.53 -6.30
C LEU A 65 -2.62 19.85 -7.59
N ALA A 66 -3.06 18.82 -8.31
CA ALA A 66 -3.84 18.98 -9.54
C ALA A 66 -5.21 19.65 -9.29
N ALA A 67 -5.80 19.44 -8.11
CA ALA A 67 -7.05 20.10 -7.71
C ALA A 67 -6.84 21.53 -7.17
N THR A 68 -5.60 21.95 -6.91
CA THR A 68 -5.31 23.27 -6.35
C THR A 68 -5.29 24.32 -7.49
N PRO A 69 -6.10 25.38 -7.42
CA PRO A 69 -6.09 26.43 -8.43
C PRO A 69 -4.73 27.15 -8.51
N PRO A 70 -4.34 27.66 -9.69
CA PRO A 70 -3.10 28.42 -9.85
C PRO A 70 -3.03 29.59 -8.85
N GLY A 71 -1.90 29.72 -8.16
CA GLY A 71 -1.64 30.82 -7.20
C GLY A 71 -2.26 30.63 -5.81
N LYS A 72 -2.95 29.52 -5.53
CA LYS A 72 -3.32 29.13 -4.16
C LYS A 72 -2.28 28.19 -3.56
N GLU A 73 -2.04 28.32 -2.26
CA GLU A 73 -1.18 27.38 -1.54
C GLU A 73 -1.82 25.98 -1.51
N PRO A 74 -1.03 24.93 -1.75
CA PRO A 74 -1.52 23.56 -1.68
C PRO A 74 -1.82 23.17 -0.23
N PRO A 75 -2.73 22.21 -0.03
CA PRO A 75 -2.98 21.66 1.31
C PRO A 75 -1.71 21.01 1.85
N GLU A 76 -1.54 21.05 3.18
CA GLU A 76 -0.38 20.43 3.81
C GLU A 76 -0.29 18.93 3.47
N PRO A 77 0.92 18.42 3.19
CA PRO A 77 1.13 17.01 2.90
C PRO A 77 0.63 16.17 4.07
N THR A 78 -0.17 15.14 3.77
CA THR A 78 -0.69 14.26 4.81
C THR A 78 0.44 13.40 5.36
N ILE A 79 0.87 13.66 6.59
CA ILE A 79 1.79 12.78 7.31
C ILE A 79 1.03 11.50 7.69
N TYR A 80 1.70 10.35 7.61
CA TYR A 80 1.13 9.07 8.02
C TYR A 80 0.64 9.13 9.47
N ASP A 81 -0.66 8.91 9.67
CA ASP A 81 -1.28 8.76 10.98
C ASP A 81 -1.62 7.28 11.22
N PRO A 82 -1.00 6.63 12.23
CA PRO A 82 -1.28 5.24 12.58
C PRO A 82 -2.76 4.96 12.87
N VAL A 83 -3.45 5.88 13.54
CA VAL A 83 -4.85 5.71 13.95
C VAL A 83 -5.75 5.72 12.72
N LEU A 84 -5.54 6.67 11.82
CA LEU A 84 -6.23 6.74 10.53
C LEU A 84 -5.97 5.51 9.67
N HIS A 85 -4.74 4.99 9.65
CA HIS A 85 -4.42 3.78 8.91
C HIS A 85 -5.15 2.54 9.46
N HIS A 86 -5.25 2.40 10.79
CA HIS A 86 -6.02 1.34 11.42
C HIS A 86 -7.51 1.41 11.05
N SER A 87 -8.13 2.58 11.14
CA SER A 87 -9.55 2.74 10.77
C SER A 87 -9.81 2.44 9.29
N HIS A 88 -8.88 2.79 8.39
CA HIS A 88 -8.97 2.40 6.98
C HIS A 88 -8.94 0.89 6.76
N ARG A 89 -8.11 0.14 7.51
CA ARG A 89 -8.06 -1.33 7.43
C ARG A 89 -9.35 -1.99 7.91
N GLU A 90 -10.09 -1.34 8.79
CA GLU A 90 -11.39 -1.77 9.30
C GLU A 90 -12.56 -1.37 8.39
N GLY A 91 -12.27 -0.76 7.23
CA GLY A 91 -13.28 -0.36 6.23
C GLY A 91 -13.74 1.09 6.33
N GLY A 92 -13.10 1.91 7.17
CA GLY A 92 -13.41 3.33 7.33
C GLY A 92 -12.96 4.24 6.18
N TYR A 93 -12.30 3.71 5.14
CA TYR A 93 -11.77 4.51 4.03
C TYR A 93 -12.88 5.20 3.22
N ARG A 94 -12.75 6.52 3.03
CA ARG A 94 -13.59 7.32 2.14
C ARG A 94 -12.75 8.06 1.10
N SER A 95 -12.99 7.76 -0.16
CA SER A 95 -12.41 8.48 -1.31
C SER A 95 -12.84 9.95 -1.29
N GLN A 96 -11.89 10.87 -1.48
CA GLN A 96 -12.14 12.31 -1.62
C GLN A 96 -12.67 12.70 -3.02
N LYS A 97 -12.63 11.78 -4.00
CA LYS A 97 -13.22 12.05 -5.31
C LYS A 97 -14.70 12.37 -5.13
N PRO A 98 -15.23 13.40 -5.81
CA PRO A 98 -16.67 13.54 -5.97
C PRO A 98 -17.20 12.17 -6.42
N ARG A 99 -18.31 11.71 -5.85
CA ARG A 99 -19.04 10.59 -6.44
C ARG A 99 -19.47 11.05 -7.83
N GLU A 100 -18.63 10.87 -8.84
CA GLU A 100 -19.09 10.86 -10.21
C GLU A 100 -20.25 9.89 -10.24
N HIS A 101 -21.38 10.39 -10.74
CA HIS A 101 -22.64 9.67 -10.81
C HIS A 101 -22.35 8.22 -11.18
N ARG A 102 -22.63 7.28 -10.25
CA ARG A 102 -22.70 5.86 -10.60
C ARG A 102 -23.60 5.81 -11.82
N GLY A 103 -23.03 5.54 -12.99
CA GLY A 103 -23.80 5.41 -14.21
C GLY A 103 -24.95 4.48 -13.89
N ARG A 104 -26.19 4.99 -13.99
CA ARG A 104 -27.38 4.15 -13.85
C ARG A 104 -27.16 3.00 -14.84
N ILE A 105 -27.05 1.79 -14.33
CA ILE A 105 -27.03 0.60 -15.20
C ILE A 105 -28.42 0.58 -15.83
N ILE A 106 -28.54 1.07 -17.05
CA ILE A 106 -29.77 1.00 -17.83
C ILE A 106 -29.81 -0.40 -18.43
N GLN A 107 -30.72 -1.23 -17.93
CA GLN A 107 -30.97 -2.53 -18.52
C GLN A 107 -31.71 -2.33 -19.84
N LEU A 108 -31.06 -2.65 -20.96
CA LEU A 108 -31.70 -2.59 -22.27
C LEU A 108 -32.76 -3.71 -22.38
N PRO A 109 -33.94 -3.44 -22.98
CA PRO A 109 -34.96 -4.45 -23.17
C PRO A 109 -34.43 -5.57 -24.09
N GLN A 110 -34.69 -6.82 -23.72
CA GLN A 110 -34.29 -7.97 -24.52
C GLN A 110 -35.16 -8.06 -25.79
N PRO A 111 -34.57 -8.35 -26.97
CA PRO A 111 -35.33 -8.52 -28.19
C PRO A 111 -36.25 -9.74 -28.06
N GLN A 112 -37.54 -9.53 -28.33
CA GLN A 112 -38.52 -10.61 -28.43
C GLN A 112 -38.18 -11.47 -29.66
N ARG A 113 -38.09 -12.79 -29.44
CA ARG A 113 -37.92 -13.79 -30.51
C ARG A 113 -39.22 -14.01 -31.27
#